data_AF-A0A9D4GE82-F1
#
_entry.id   AF-A0A9D4GE82-F1
#
_cell.length_a   1.000
_cell.length_b   1.000
_cell.length_c   1.000
_cell.angle_alpha   90.00
_cell.angle_beta   90.00
_cell.angle_gamma   90.00
#
_symmetry.space_group_name_H-M   'P 1'
#
loop_
_entity.id
_entity.type
_entity.pdbx_description
1 polymer ?
#
loop_
_entity_poly.entity_id
_entity_poly.type
_entity_poly.pdbx_seq_one_letter_code
_entity_poly.pdbx_strand_id
1 'polypeptide(L)'
;MFWIGAQEDGAINWNGTHGMLQPLLRHFIWASGQPVDMSNGWAPGQPEGYSQHCVTINQVSGYKLYDNICGWFHKFICQLV
;
A
#
# COMPACT_ATOMS: atom_id res chain seq x y z
N MET A 1 -0.34 -14.21 6.15
CA MET A 1 -0.22 -12.89 5.49
C MET A 1 1.21 -12.72 5.03
N PHE A 2 1.38 -12.19 3.82
CA PHE A 2 2.69 -11.91 3.22
C PHE A 2 2.78 -10.43 2.87
N TRP A 3 3.90 -9.78 3.17
CA TRP A 3 4.21 -8.48 2.60
C TRP A 3 4.66 -8.65 1.14
N ILE A 4 4.20 -7.77 0.27
CA ILE A 4 4.37 -7.91 -1.18
C ILE A 4 5.14 -6.77 -1.82
N GLY A 5 5.88 -5.99 -1.03
CA GLY A 5 6.71 -4.94 -1.60
C GLY A 5 5.99 -3.64 -1.90
N ALA A 6 4.81 -3.38 -1.34
CA ALA A 6 4.15 -2.07 -1.48
C ALA A 6 3.94 -1.39 -0.13
N GLN A 7 3.97 -0.07 -0.14
CA GLN A 7 3.77 0.78 1.03
C GLN A 7 3.10 2.10 0.64
N GLU A 8 2.47 2.75 1.60
CA GLU A 8 1.87 4.07 1.42
C GLU A 8 2.98 5.07 1.05
N ASP A 9 2.70 5.89 0.05
CA ASP A 9 3.60 6.93 -0.38
C ASP A 9 3.60 8.06 0.65
N GLY A 10 4.66 8.10 1.46
CA GLY A 10 4.93 9.20 2.39
C GLY A 10 5.47 10.46 1.69
N ALA A 11 5.57 10.48 0.35
CA ALA A 11 6.03 11.64 -0.37
C ALA A 11 5.04 12.79 -0.21
N ILE A 12 5.43 13.75 0.63
CA ILE A 12 5.03 15.14 0.48
C ILE A 12 5.51 15.55 -0.92
N ASN A 13 4.66 15.43 -1.93
CA ASN A 13 4.98 15.84 -3.29
C ASN A 13 5.15 17.37 -3.31
N TRP A 14 6.37 17.84 -3.08
CA TRP A 14 6.75 19.25 -3.18
C TRP A 14 6.88 19.66 -4.66
N ASN A 15 5.79 19.55 -5.43
CA ASN A 15 5.67 20.31 -6.67
C ASN A 15 5.18 21.69 -6.27
N GLY A 16 6.08 22.67 -6.37
CA GLY A 16 6.00 24.03 -5.81
C GLY A 16 4.86 24.95 -6.27
N THR A 17 3.67 24.42 -6.60
CA THR A 17 2.48 25.22 -6.89
C THR A 17 1.16 24.69 -6.33
N HIS A 18 1.13 23.54 -5.64
CA HIS A 18 -0.07 23.10 -4.93
C HIS A 18 0.28 22.53 -3.56
N GLY A 19 0.26 23.40 -2.55
CA GLY A 19 0.26 22.98 -1.16
C GLY A 19 -0.90 22.02 -0.89
N MET A 20 -0.58 20.90 -0.24
CA MET A 20 -1.49 20.01 0.49
C MET A 20 -2.93 19.93 -0.04
N LEU A 21 -3.11 19.34 -1.22
CA LEU A 21 -4.35 18.69 -1.60
C LEU A 21 -3.91 17.27 -1.96
N GLN A 22 -3.97 16.27 -1.09
CA GLN A 22 -5.21 15.62 -0.68
C GLN A 22 -4.95 14.73 0.55
N PRO A 23 -5.47 15.07 1.74
CA PRO A 23 -5.59 14.11 2.85
C PRO A 23 -6.60 12.98 2.59
N LEU A 24 -7.21 12.92 1.39
CA LEU A 24 -8.40 12.10 1.09
C LEU A 24 -8.14 10.90 0.18
N LEU A 25 -7.01 10.85 -0.54
CA LEU A 25 -6.65 9.73 -1.42
C LEU A 25 -5.27 9.21 -1.02
N ARG A 26 -5.26 8.06 -0.35
CA ARG A 26 -4.02 7.32 -0.08
C ARG A 26 -3.52 6.71 -1.37
N HIS A 27 -2.22 6.84 -1.59
CA HIS A 27 -1.54 6.22 -2.70
C HIS A 27 -0.51 5.25 -2.15
N PHE A 28 -0.43 4.07 -2.77
CA PHE A 28 0.59 3.09 -2.45
C PHE A 28 1.54 2.97 -3.64
N ILE A 29 2.82 2.74 -3.35
CA ILE A 29 3.86 2.56 -4.35
C ILE A 29 4.52 1.21 -4.12
N TRP A 30 4.72 0.46 -5.21
CA TRP A 30 5.54 -0.74 -5.23
C TRP A 30 7.01 -0.38 -5.01
N ALA A 31 7.80 -1.26 -4.41
CA ALA A 31 9.24 -1.05 -4.18
C ALA A 31 10.04 -0.86 -5.49
N SER A 32 9.47 -1.24 -6.64
CA SER A 32 9.97 -0.94 -7.98
C SER A 32 9.71 0.50 -8.44
N GLY A 33 9.02 1.32 -7.64
CA GLY A 33 8.68 2.71 -7.91
C GLY A 33 7.37 2.93 -8.67
N GLN A 34 6.66 1.87 -9.07
CA GLN A 34 5.40 1.99 -9.79
C GLN A 34 4.22 2.21 -8.83
N PRO A 35 3.21 3.00 -9.19
CA PRO A 35 2.01 3.17 -8.37
C PRO A 35 1.20 1.86 -8.31
N VAL A 36 0.58 1.60 -7.16
CA VAL A 36 -0.39 0.52 -6.98
C VAL A 36 -1.74 0.96 -7.55
N ASP A 37 -2.41 0.06 -8.27
CA ASP A 37 -3.79 0.27 -8.70
C ASP A 37 -4.75 0.20 -7.50
N MET A 38 -5.36 1.34 -7.17
CA MET A 38 -6.32 1.45 -6.05
C MET A 38 -7.72 0.94 -6.39
N SER A 39 -8.02 0.69 -7.67
CA SER A 39 -9.37 0.30 -8.12
C SER A 39 -9.63 -1.21 -8.05
N ASN A 40 -8.58 -2.02 -7.88
CA ASN A 40 -8.67 -3.48 -7.99
C ASN A 40 -7.75 -4.20 -6.98
N GLY A 41 -8.04 -5.47 -6.69
CA GLY A 41 -7.21 -6.34 -5.85
C GLY A 41 -7.38 -6.15 -4.34
N TRP A 42 -7.84 -4.99 -3.88
CA TRP A 42 -8.13 -4.71 -2.47
C TRP A 42 -9.30 -5.52 -1.92
N ALA A 43 -9.23 -5.82 -0.62
CA ALA A 43 -10.38 -6.39 0.09
C ALA A 43 -11.47 -5.33 0.29
N PRO A 44 -12.74 -5.72 0.48
CA PRO A 44 -13.80 -4.77 0.77
C PRO A 44 -13.46 -3.90 1.99
N GLY A 45 -13.50 -2.58 1.82
CA GLY A 45 -13.18 -1.61 2.89
C GLY A 45 -11.69 -1.27 3.04
N GLN A 46 -10.80 -1.88 2.25
CA GLN A 46 -9.37 -1.58 2.27
C GLN A 46 -8.99 -0.57 1.17
N PRO A 47 -7.93 0.24 1.38
CA PRO A 47 -7.18 0.41 2.63
C PRO A 47 -8.03 1.09 3.73
N GLU A 48 -7.84 0.71 5.00
CA GLU A 48 -8.73 1.10 6.11
C GLU A 48 -8.11 1.96 7.22
N GLY A 49 -6.77 2.09 7.35
CA GLY A 49 -6.20 2.56 8.62
C GLY A 49 -5.05 3.56 8.58
N TYR A 50 -5.11 4.60 9.42
CA TYR A 50 -4.16 5.72 9.54
C TYR A 50 -2.73 5.35 9.97
N SER A 51 -2.51 4.15 10.51
CA SER A 51 -1.20 3.66 10.94
C SER A 51 -0.73 2.45 10.14
N GLN A 52 -1.47 2.04 9.11
CA GLN A 52 -1.25 0.85 8.31
C GLN A 52 -0.67 1.26 6.95
N HIS A 53 0.65 1.36 6.87
CA HIS A 53 1.34 1.90 5.70
C HIS A 53 1.95 0.82 4.79
N CYS A 54 1.76 -0.48 5.05
CA CYS A 54 2.37 -1.56 4.26
C CYS A 54 1.32 -2.50 3.68
N VAL A 55 1.49 -2.90 2.41
CA VAL A 55 0.54 -3.79 1.75
C VAL A 55 0.86 -5.24 2.02
N THR A 56 -0.14 -5.98 2.45
CA THR A 56 -0.06 -7.42 2.65
C THR A 56 -1.15 -8.16 1.89
N ILE A 57 -0.88 -9.44 1.60
CA ILE A 57 -1.80 -10.36 0.95
C ILE A 57 -2.03 -11.59 1.84
N ASN A 58 -3.25 -12.12 1.84
CA ASN A 58 -3.58 -13.32 2.61
C ASN A 58 -4.35 -14.35 1.76
N GLN A 59 -3.89 -15.60 1.80
CA GLN A 59 -4.53 -16.72 1.11
C GLN A 59 -5.94 -17.00 1.64
N VAL A 60 -6.15 -16.85 2.96
CA VAL A 60 -7.47 -17.04 3.59
C VAL A 60 -8.48 -16.00 3.10
N SER A 61 -8.01 -14.82 2.72
CA SER A 61 -8.83 -13.73 2.18
C SER A 61 -8.95 -13.77 0.65
N GLY A 62 -8.67 -14.91 0.01
CA GLY A 62 -8.73 -15.05 -1.45
C GLY A 62 -7.70 -14.20 -2.19
N TYR A 63 -6.52 -13.99 -1.58
CA TYR A 63 -5.43 -13.18 -2.13
C TYR A 63 -5.79 -11.70 -2.36
N LYS A 64 -6.66 -11.16 -1.51
CA LYS A 64 -6.95 -9.71 -1.49
C LYS A 64 -5.87 -8.92 -0.76
N LEU A 65 -5.70 -7.68 -1.19
CA LEU A 65 -4.76 -6.71 -0.61
C LEU A 65 -5.36 -6.04 0.63
N TYR A 66 -4.49 -5.83 1.61
CA TYR A 66 -4.79 -5.15 2.86
C TYR A 66 -3.66 -4.17 3.20
N ASP A 67 -4.01 -3.02 3.76
CA ASP A 67 -3.04 -2.17 4.43
C ASP A 67 -2.79 -2.69 5.84
N ASN A 68 -1.53 -2.73 6.25
CA ASN A 68 -1.11 -3.31 7.52
C ASN A 68 0.04 -2.51 8.14
N ILE A 69 0.28 -2.72 9.43
CA ILE A 69 1.33 -2.05 10.18
C ILE A 69 2.68 -2.59 9.69
N CYS A 70 3.52 -1.72 9.15
CA CYS A 70 4.83 -2.09 8.60
C CYS A 70 5.77 -2.76 9.62
N GLY A 71 5.63 -2.45 10.91
CA GLY A 71 6.46 -3.02 11.97
C GLY A 71 6.13 -4.48 12.33
N TRP A 72 5.08 -5.07 11.74
CA TRP A 72 4.74 -6.47 12.00
C TRP A 72 5.59 -7.42 11.17
N PHE A 73 6.02 -8.52 11.79
CA PHE A 73 6.77 -9.56 11.10
C PHE A 73 5.85 -10.33 10.15
N HIS A 74 6.07 -10.13 8.85
CA HIS A 74 5.40 -10.87 7.79
C HIS A 74 6.39 -11.74 7.02
N LYS A 75 5.92 -12.87 6.52
CA LYS A 75 6.59 -13.53 5.39
C LYS A 75 6.55 -12.58 4.19
N PHE A 76 7.43 -12.74 3.21
CA PHE A 76 7.43 -11.86 2.02
C PHE A 76 7.46 -12.67 0.73
N ILE A 77 7.02 -12.03 -0.35
CA ILE A 77 7.07 -12.57 -1.71
C ILE A 77 7.97 -11.65 -2.53
N CYS A 78 9.00 -12.21 -3.17
CA CYS A 78 9.84 -11.48 -4.11
C CYS A 78 9.32 -11.65 -5.53
N GLN A 79 9.46 -10.59 -6.33
CA GLN A 79 9.36 -10.68 -7.79
C GLN A 79 10.76 -10.85 -8.36
N LEU A 80 10.95 -11.88 -9.19
CA LEU A 80 12.14 -12.00 -10.04
C LEU A 80 11.92 -11.08 -11.26
N VAL A 81 12.91 -10.24 -11.53
CA VAL A 81 12.99 -9.35 -12.69
C VAL A 81 13.89 -9.96 -13.75
#